data_AF-A0A532DIM3-F1
#
_entry.id   AF-A0A532DIM3-F1
#
_cell.length_a   1.000
_cell.length_b   1.000
_cell.length_c   1.000
_cell.angle_alpha   90.00
_cell.angle_beta   90.00
_cell.angle_gamma   90.00
#
_symmetry.space_group_name_H-M   'P 1'
#
loop_
_entity.id
_entity.type
_entity.pdbx_description
1 polymer ?
#
loop_
_entity_poly.entity_id
_entity_poly.type
_entity_poly.pdbx_seq_one_letter_code
_entity_poly.pdbx_strand_id
1 'polypeptide(L)'
;MSTAAKEKTEKKNAAKGFQPLGDRVFVTYTEELDRTSGGIYVPDSAKEKPQRGIVQAIGKKVENVKVGEQVLFDKYSGSKLRIEDEECLILKEEDILGVFTT
;
A
#
# COMPACT_ATOMS: atom_id res chain seq x y z
N MET A 1 1.68 27.20 -28.71
CA MET A 1 2.78 26.22 -28.57
C MET A 1 3.34 26.31 -27.16
N SER A 2 3.99 25.24 -26.68
CA SER A 2 4.36 24.89 -25.29
C SER A 2 3.36 23.90 -24.66
N THR A 3 3.32 22.62 -25.06
CA THR A 3 4.23 21.49 -24.74
C THR A 3 4.41 21.22 -23.25
N ALA A 4 3.74 20.17 -22.76
CA ALA A 4 4.22 19.10 -21.88
C ALA A 4 3.00 18.23 -21.51
N ALA A 5 2.70 17.17 -22.26
CA ALA A 5 3.04 15.78 -21.87
C ALA A 5 2.41 15.45 -20.49
N LYS A 6 1.17 14.98 -20.40
CA LYS A 6 0.76 13.58 -20.63
C LYS A 6 1.64 12.57 -19.86
N GLU A 7 1.65 12.64 -18.54
CA GLU A 7 1.84 11.45 -17.69
C GLU A 7 0.50 11.15 -17.02
N LYS A 8 -0.38 10.51 -17.79
CA LYS A 8 -1.27 9.52 -17.18
C LYS A 8 -0.33 8.37 -16.83
N THR A 9 0.18 8.35 -15.60
CA THR A 9 0.81 7.17 -15.04
C THR A 9 -0.22 6.06 -15.18
N GLU A 10 0.00 5.19 -16.17
CA GLU A 10 -0.70 3.93 -16.27
C GLU A 10 -0.58 3.30 -14.90
N LYS A 11 -1.72 3.12 -14.21
CA LYS A 11 -1.80 2.28 -13.03
C LYS A 11 -1.35 0.90 -13.48
N LYS A 12 -0.05 0.66 -13.44
CA LYS A 12 0.55 -0.64 -13.70
C LYS A 12 -0.05 -1.51 -12.61
N ASN A 13 -0.95 -2.39 -13.02
CA ASN A 13 -1.57 -3.32 -12.09
C ASN A 13 -0.45 -4.26 -11.62
N ALA A 14 0.25 -3.90 -10.56
CA ALA A 14 1.30 -4.74 -9.94
C ALA A 14 0.76 -6.13 -9.56
N ALA A 15 -0.57 -6.28 -9.50
CA ALA A 15 -1.27 -7.54 -9.32
C ALA A 15 -1.47 -8.39 -10.60
N LYS A 16 -0.99 -8.00 -11.78
CA LYS A 16 -1.26 -8.74 -13.02
C LYS A 16 -0.56 -10.11 -13.00
N GLY A 17 -1.23 -11.10 -12.41
CA GLY A 17 -0.74 -12.46 -12.23
C GLY A 17 -0.45 -12.86 -10.77
N PHE A 18 -0.61 -11.98 -9.78
CA PHE A 18 -0.39 -12.31 -8.38
C PHE A 18 -1.72 -12.51 -7.63
N GLN A 19 -1.96 -13.73 -7.15
CA GLN A 19 -3.16 -14.09 -6.40
C GLN A 19 -2.78 -14.48 -4.96
N PRO A 20 -3.08 -13.64 -3.96
CA PRO A 20 -2.90 -14.01 -2.56
C PRO A 20 -3.73 -15.23 -2.20
N LEU A 21 -3.21 -16.06 -1.29
CA LEU A 21 -3.88 -17.25 -0.79
C LEU A 21 -4.44 -17.03 0.61
N GLY A 22 -5.52 -17.74 0.94
CA GLY A 22 -6.15 -17.65 2.26
C GLY A 22 -6.73 -16.26 2.53
N ASP A 23 -6.37 -15.73 3.69
CA ASP A 23 -6.73 -14.45 4.30
C ASP A 23 -5.73 -13.32 4.00
N ARG A 24 -4.88 -13.52 2.97
CA ARG A 24 -3.83 -12.56 2.63
C ARG A 24 -4.34 -11.46 1.71
N VAL A 25 -3.84 -10.26 1.93
CA VAL A 25 -4.11 -9.05 1.16
C VAL A 25 -2.79 -8.54 0.59
N PHE A 26 -2.80 -8.20 -0.69
CA PHE A 26 -1.66 -7.66 -1.39
C PHE A 26 -1.87 -6.19 -1.67
N VAL A 27 -0.92 -5.38 -1.20
CA VAL A 27 -0.98 -3.92 -1.27
C VAL A 27 0.30 -3.36 -1.88
N THR A 28 0.15 -2.28 -2.62
CA THR A 28 1.27 -1.41 -3.01
C THR A 28 1.33 -0.24 -2.05
N TYR A 29 2.54 0.16 -1.65
CA TYR A 29 2.72 1.36 -0.84
C TYR A 29 2.18 2.59 -1.57
N THR A 30 1.41 3.40 -0.88
CA THR A 30 1.18 4.79 -1.28
C THR A 30 2.29 5.61 -0.66
N GLU A 31 2.91 6.52 -1.41
CA GLU A 31 3.93 7.43 -0.88
C GLU A 31 3.40 8.13 0.38
N GLU A 32 3.87 7.71 1.54
CA GLU A 32 3.53 8.37 2.79
C GLU A 32 4.45 9.56 3.03
N LEU A 33 3.80 10.66 3.42
CA LEU A 33 4.36 11.96 3.70
C LEU A 33 5.47 11.91 4.78
N ASP A 34 6.70 11.58 4.38
CA ASP A 34 7.88 11.78 5.22
C ASP A 34 8.32 13.24 5.30
N ARG A 35 7.64 14.15 4.59
CA ARG A 35 7.84 15.59 4.74
C ARG A 35 6.89 16.14 5.79
N THR A 36 7.35 16.25 7.03
CA THR A 36 6.77 17.22 7.97
C THR A 36 7.00 18.61 7.38
N SER A 37 5.92 19.35 7.09
CA SER A 37 5.91 20.66 6.41
C SER A 37 6.64 21.80 7.15
N GLY A 38 7.48 21.51 8.16
CA GLY A 38 8.06 22.49 9.07
C GLY A 38 9.56 22.34 9.38
N GLY A 39 10.30 21.44 8.73
CA GLY A 39 11.76 21.34 8.90
C GLY A 39 12.25 20.88 10.28
N ILE A 40 11.34 20.48 11.18
CA ILE A 40 11.69 19.93 12.49
C ILE A 40 11.86 18.41 12.35
N TYR A 41 13.10 17.97 12.52
CA TYR A 41 13.47 16.55 12.67
C TYR A 41 12.85 16.02 13.96
N VAL A 42 11.85 15.16 13.83
CA VAL A 42 11.32 14.41 14.98
C VAL A 42 12.18 13.16 15.10
N PRO A 43 12.86 12.91 16.24
CA PRO A 43 13.74 11.76 16.38
C PRO A 43 13.02 10.45 16.06
N ASP A 44 13.71 9.55 15.35
CA ASP A 44 13.18 8.29 14.80
C ASP A 44 12.57 7.35 15.86
N SER A 45 12.88 7.58 17.14
CA SER A 45 12.46 6.74 18.28
C SER A 45 10.97 6.82 18.67
N ALA A 46 10.14 7.59 17.98
CA ALA A 46 8.74 7.84 18.39
C ALA A 46 7.68 7.56 17.31
N LYS A 47 8.00 6.84 16.23
CA LYS A 47 7.07 6.69 15.10
C LYS A 47 7.01 5.26 14.59
N GLU A 48 6.34 4.41 15.37
CA GLU A 48 5.58 3.27 14.82
C GLU A 48 4.38 3.81 14.04
N LYS A 49 4.64 4.65 13.03
CA LYS A 49 3.58 5.21 12.21
C LYS A 49 3.00 4.07 11.38
N PRO A 50 1.69 3.83 11.46
CA PRO A 50 1.04 2.89 10.57
C PRO A 50 1.21 3.40 9.13
N GLN A 51 1.39 2.45 8.21
CA GLN A 51 1.57 2.71 6.81
C GLN A 51 0.26 2.60 6.04
N ARG A 52 0.21 3.30 4.91
CA ARG A 52 -0.91 3.26 3.96
C ARG A 52 -0.52 2.54 2.68
N GLY A 53 -1.48 1.85 2.11
CA GLY A 53 -1.33 1.21 0.80
C GLY A 53 -2.67 1.05 0.09
N ILE A 54 -2.59 0.80 -1.22
CA ILE A 54 -3.76 0.48 -2.05
C ILE A 54 -3.77 -1.03 -2.26
N VAL A 55 -4.93 -1.64 -2.04
CA VAL A 55 -5.16 -3.06 -2.25
C VAL A 55 -5.18 -3.37 -3.73
N GLN A 56 -4.26 -4.22 -4.17
CA GLN A 56 -4.14 -4.64 -5.56
C GLN A 56 -4.73 -6.04 -5.79
N ALA A 57 -4.69 -6.92 -4.79
CA ALA A 57 -5.31 -8.23 -4.84
C ALA A 57 -5.67 -8.75 -3.44
N ILE A 58 -6.68 -9.63 -3.36
CA ILE A 58 -7.14 -10.25 -2.11
C ILE A 58 -7.21 -11.77 -2.25
N GLY A 59 -6.99 -12.48 -1.16
CA GLY A 59 -7.19 -13.92 -1.06
C GLY A 59 -8.66 -14.30 -0.96
N LYS A 60 -8.96 -15.59 -1.22
CA LYS A 60 -10.33 -16.11 -1.26
C LYS A 60 -11.08 -16.05 0.08
N LYS A 61 -10.37 -15.92 1.20
CA LYS A 61 -10.96 -15.87 2.55
C LYS A 61 -11.05 -14.44 3.11
N VAL A 62 -10.67 -13.44 2.33
CA VAL A 62 -10.77 -12.02 2.73
C VAL A 62 -12.21 -11.56 2.54
N GLU A 63 -12.80 -10.95 3.55
CA GLU A 63 -14.20 -10.53 3.54
C GLU A 63 -14.39 -9.02 3.75
N ASN A 64 -13.50 -8.39 4.51
CA ASN A 64 -13.65 -7.01 4.99
C ASN A 64 -12.97 -5.97 4.09
N VAL A 65 -12.20 -6.41 3.09
CA VAL A 65 -11.37 -5.54 2.24
C VAL A 65 -11.56 -5.88 0.77
N LYS A 66 -11.60 -4.85 -0.08
CA LYS A 66 -11.79 -4.98 -1.53
C LYS A 66 -10.59 -4.44 -2.32
N VAL A 67 -10.41 -5.00 -3.52
CA VAL A 67 -9.43 -4.51 -4.49
C VAL A 67 -9.75 -3.07 -4.86
N GLY A 68 -8.73 -2.21 -4.83
CA GLY A 68 -8.81 -0.78 -5.11
C GLY A 68 -9.03 0.10 -3.87
N GLU A 69 -9.35 -0.48 -2.71
CA GLU A 69 -9.47 0.28 -1.47
C GLU A 69 -8.11 0.69 -0.93
N GLN A 70 -8.07 1.83 -0.24
CA GLN A 70 -6.90 2.24 0.51
C GLN A 70 -7.04 1.72 1.95
N VAL A 71 -5.98 1.13 2.46
CA VAL A 71 -5.93 0.51 3.79
C VAL A 71 -4.81 1.09 4.63
N LEU A 72 -4.98 1.04 5.95
CA LEU A 72 -3.99 1.39 6.96
C LEU A 72 -3.55 0.11 7.67
N PHE A 73 -2.25 -0.11 7.82
CA PHE A 73 -1.66 -1.29 8.48
C PHE A 73 -0.39 -0.91 9.25
N ASP A 74 0.00 -1.71 10.23
CA ASP A 74 1.23 -1.43 10.98
C ASP A 74 2.50 -1.64 10.13
N LYS A 75 3.53 -0.85 10.38
CA LYS A 75 4.81 -0.87 9.64
C LYS A 75 5.54 -2.22 9.69
N TYR A 76 5.36 -2.96 10.78
CA TYR A 76 6.01 -4.25 11.00
C TYR A 76 5.17 -5.43 10.49
N SER A 77 3.96 -5.17 10.00
CA SER A 77 3.05 -6.20 9.54
C SER A 77 3.31 -6.56 8.08
N GLY A 78 3.05 -7.83 7.77
CA GLY A 78 3.23 -8.38 6.44
C GLY A 78 4.68 -8.69 6.06
N SER A 79 4.87 -8.98 4.78
CA SER A 79 6.13 -9.40 4.18
C SER A 79 6.36 -8.62 2.89
N LYS A 80 7.51 -7.95 2.81
CA LYS A 80 7.92 -7.25 1.60
C LYS A 80 8.25 -8.26 0.51
N LEU A 81 7.71 -8.02 -0.67
CA LEU A 81 7.89 -8.83 -1.86
C LEU A 81 8.32 -7.92 -3.01
N ARG A 82 9.04 -8.47 -3.97
CA ARG A 82 9.34 -7.77 -5.23
C ARG A 82 8.76 -8.57 -6.38
N ILE A 83 7.86 -7.96 -7.14
CA ILE A 83 7.19 -8.56 -8.30
C ILE A 83 7.39 -7.61 -9.46
N GLU A 84 7.92 -8.09 -10.60
CA GLU A 84 8.15 -7.27 -11.80
C GLU A 84 8.93 -5.96 -11.51
N ASP A 85 9.94 -6.08 -10.64
CA ASP A 85 10.78 -4.99 -10.12
C ASP A 85 10.10 -3.97 -9.20
N GLU A 86 8.83 -4.17 -8.85
CA GLU A 86 8.07 -3.30 -7.95
C GLU A 86 8.03 -3.83 -6.51
N GLU A 87 8.31 -2.94 -5.56
CA GLU A 87 8.20 -3.24 -4.14
C GLU A 87 6.74 -3.27 -3.72
N CYS A 88 6.33 -4.42 -3.21
CA CYS A 88 4.97 -4.70 -2.80
C CYS A 88 4.96 -5.28 -1.38
N LEU A 89 3.79 -5.30 -0.75
CA LEU A 89 3.59 -5.85 0.57
C LEU A 89 2.43 -6.86 0.53
N ILE A 90 2.66 -8.05 1.09
CA ILE A 90 1.59 -8.98 1.42
C ILE A 90 1.41 -8.98 2.93
N LEU A 91 0.18 -8.83 3.39
CA LEU A 91 -0.17 -8.89 4.81
C LEU A 91 -1.41 -9.76 4.99
N LYS A 92 -1.73 -10.12 6.23
CA LYS A 92 -3.01 -10.74 6.51
C LYS A 92 -4.08 -9.69 6.70
N GLU A 93 -5.34 -10.09 6.52
CA GLU A 93 -6.48 -9.26 6.81
C GLU A 93 -6.52 -8.79 8.28
N GLU A 94 -6.09 -9.63 9.23
CA GLU A 94 -6.03 -9.29 10.66
C GLU A 94 -5.04 -8.15 10.99
N ASP A 95 -4.07 -7.92 10.13
CA ASP A 95 -3.06 -6.87 10.31
C ASP A 95 -3.52 -5.49 9.78
N ILE A 96 -4.69 -5.44 9.14
CA ILE A 96 -5.26 -4.21 8.59
C ILE A 96 -6.01 -3.49 9.72
N LEU A 97 -5.51 -2.30 10.07
CA LEU A 97 -6.10 -1.45 11.11
C LEU A 97 -7.40 -0.77 10.64
N GLY A 98 -7.55 -0.56 9.34
CA GLY A 98 -8.77 0.02 8.79
C GLY A 98 -8.72 0.26 7.29
N VAL A 99 -9.90 0.49 6.72
CA VAL A 99 -10.13 0.83 5.31
C VAL A 99 -10.60 2.28 5.23
N PHE A 100 -9.99 3.08 4.34
CA PHE A 100 -10.46 4.44 4.07
C PHE A 100 -11.72 4.39 3.23
N THR A 101 -12.84 4.89 3.77
CA THR A 101 -14.09 5.08 3.04
C THR A 101 -14.18 6.54 2.58
N THR A 102 -14.25 6.76 1.27
CA THR A 102 -14.54 8.07 0.65
C THR A 102 -15.69 7.89 -0.32
#